data_AF-A0A7X5TF23-F1
#
_entry.id   AF-A0A7X5TF23-F1
#
_cell.length_a   1.000
_cell.length_b   1.000
_cell.length_c   1.000
_cell.angle_alpha   90.00
_cell.angle_beta   90.00
_cell.angle_gamma   90.00
#
_symmetry.space_group_name_H-M   'P 1'
#
loop_
_entity.id
_entity.type
_entity.pdbx_description
1 polymer ?
#
loop_
_entity_poly.entity_id
_entity_poly.type
_entity_poly.pdbx_seq_one_letter_code
_entity_poly.pdbx_strand_id
1 'polypeptide(L)'
;MEKQKPWQFYIIVAVIVLTLINIMPTILYYTKPLKDPINKERSENVALKIIERINSLEENSIAWLSSFCKNLGIRPESIKLKDGDPGLFVVSFQNVHDANLFKRVLPRAGSLIPFVPAQLELYPGVAVNQSTVFVARQINVHLDPSEVGSYFHFFPKYSDSEVSAEFRDSVYDRVTQLALGFGGPSKTGLQINAVVKNTDEQYNDIVIALAKEIVDVNHTFDSKHPVAQRYFASFTQVDVPDREGLIQKFLSRADGLKADLQKQKKPLLDEQKKLQGEGKFLDLSAEQQLSFLDNQIQSLESAGTIIRGNTSLFRAEKKPLTAEEVQQNLKDAEANIDPRDPMLVLNLMDRHPFIQSIAIDWSNDKILLNFYDDVQEIRLSQGTTEEEAFLQEKLNHYIFNEIARVSRTTDESISSEGNTFAIALTSLTNTQSFLSFDLGFLAEKQSQQVIRQLLSDWLPEHADLSRTVFPILDYEMHQTLSPQEQKLGLVVYAPAAYKEESPAGFQKTSIYVIARGMDSILQKYRETPNAPGGEILSHDIDQLSELLKKKGFIGYSGSSFGVDKEF
;
A
#
# COMPACT_ATOMS: atom_id res chain seq x y z
N MET A 1 -74.30 -30.74 39.16
CA MET A 1 -73.26 -30.55 38.12
C MET A 1 -73.99 -30.23 36.83
N GLU A 2 -73.99 -28.96 36.41
CA GLU A 2 -74.56 -28.57 35.10
C GLU A 2 -73.80 -29.27 33.98
N LYS A 3 -74.53 -29.93 33.08
CA LYS A 3 -73.95 -30.60 31.91
C LYS A 3 -73.36 -29.54 30.97
N GLN A 4 -72.06 -29.65 30.69
CA GLN A 4 -71.39 -28.86 29.66
C GLN A 4 -72.16 -28.99 28.34
N LYS A 5 -72.54 -27.85 27.76
CA LYS A 5 -73.33 -27.81 26.53
C LYS A 5 -72.37 -27.94 25.33
N PRO A 6 -72.69 -28.74 24.29
CA PRO A 6 -71.78 -29.03 23.19
C PRO A 6 -71.29 -27.78 22.42
N TRP A 7 -72.05 -26.67 22.44
CA TRP A 7 -71.61 -25.40 21.85
C TRP A 7 -70.42 -24.75 22.56
N GLN A 8 -70.23 -25.03 23.87
CA GLN A 8 -69.08 -24.52 24.62
C GLN A 8 -67.77 -25.13 24.10
N PHE A 9 -67.79 -26.38 23.65
CA PHE A 9 -66.64 -27.01 23.00
C PHE A 9 -66.29 -26.33 21.68
N TYR A 10 -67.28 -26.03 20.83
CA TYR A 10 -67.06 -25.31 19.58
C TYR A 10 -66.51 -23.90 19.80
N ILE A 11 -66.95 -23.20 20.85
CA ILE A 11 -66.39 -21.89 21.22
C ILE A 11 -64.95 -22.02 21.73
N ILE A 12 -64.65 -23.01 22.57
CA ILE A 12 -63.28 -23.25 23.04
C ILE A 12 -62.36 -23.53 21.86
N VAL A 13 -62.78 -24.38 20.91
CA VAL A 13 -62.02 -24.66 19.68
C VAL A 13 -61.86 -23.40 18.84
N ALA A 14 -62.92 -22.61 18.65
CA ALA A 14 -62.86 -21.37 17.88
C ALA A 14 -61.90 -20.34 18.51
N VAL A 15 -61.92 -20.21 19.84
CA VAL A 15 -60.99 -19.33 20.58
C VAL A 15 -59.55 -19.83 20.45
N ILE A 16 -59.31 -21.13 20.58
CA ILE A 16 -57.96 -21.71 20.39
C ILE A 16 -57.46 -21.47 18.97
N VAL A 17 -58.29 -21.70 17.95
CA VAL A 17 -57.92 -21.49 16.54
C VAL A 17 -57.65 -20.01 16.27
N LEU A 18 -58.49 -19.09 16.75
CA LEU A 18 -58.27 -17.65 16.64
C LEU A 18 -56.98 -17.22 17.34
N THR A 19 -56.69 -17.79 18.51
CA THR A 19 -55.47 -17.50 19.27
C THR A 19 -54.23 -18.02 18.53
N LEU A 20 -54.28 -19.23 17.98
CA LEU A 20 -53.19 -19.78 17.15
C LEU A 20 -52.99 -18.95 15.88
N ILE A 21 -54.05 -18.55 15.17
CA ILE A 21 -53.94 -17.72 13.96
C ILE A 21 -53.32 -16.35 14.28
N ASN A 22 -53.63 -15.76 15.44
CA ASN A 22 -53.06 -14.47 15.84
C ASN A 22 -51.59 -14.56 16.30
N ILE A 23 -51.20 -15.66 16.96
CA ILE A 23 -49.86 -15.81 17.53
C ILE A 23 -48.89 -16.50 16.55
N MET A 24 -49.38 -17.32 15.62
CA MET A 24 -48.55 -18.08 14.68
C MET A 24 -47.66 -17.20 13.77
N PRO A 25 -48.11 -16.05 13.22
CA PRO A 25 -47.22 -15.16 12.48
C PRO A 25 -46.08 -14.63 13.35
N THR A 26 -46.36 -14.33 14.61
CA THR A 26 -45.39 -13.86 15.60
C THR A 26 -44.40 -14.97 15.97
N ILE A 27 -44.89 -16.18 16.24
CA ILE A 27 -44.03 -17.35 16.47
C ILE A 27 -43.16 -17.61 15.24
N LEU A 28 -43.73 -17.65 14.03
CA LEU A 28 -42.96 -17.87 12.79
C LEU A 28 -41.91 -16.78 12.54
N TYR A 29 -42.21 -15.53 12.88
CA TYR A 29 -41.28 -14.41 12.79
C TYR A 29 -40.13 -14.53 13.81
N TYR A 30 -40.40 -14.94 15.05
CA TYR A 30 -39.38 -15.15 16.08
C TYR A 30 -38.68 -16.51 16.01
N THR A 31 -39.26 -17.50 15.32
CA THR A 31 -38.59 -18.78 15.01
C THR A 31 -37.63 -18.65 13.84
N LYS A 32 -37.66 -17.54 13.09
CA LYS A 32 -36.53 -17.19 12.23
C LYS A 32 -35.44 -16.63 13.15
N PRO A 33 -34.38 -17.39 13.42
CA PRO A 33 -33.34 -16.95 14.31
C PRO A 33 -32.66 -15.71 13.72
N LEU A 34 -32.96 -14.55 14.29
CA LEU A 34 -32.26 -13.30 14.01
C LEU A 34 -30.74 -13.38 14.35
N LYS A 35 -30.33 -14.46 15.03
CA LYS A 35 -28.97 -14.73 15.50
C LYS A 35 -28.26 -15.88 14.76
N ASP A 36 -28.89 -16.51 13.77
CA ASP A 36 -28.20 -17.57 13.04
C ASP A 36 -27.00 -16.99 12.28
N PRO A 37 -25.83 -17.65 12.36
CA PRO A 37 -24.64 -17.21 11.64
C PRO A 37 -24.92 -17.16 10.14
N ILE A 38 -24.26 -16.22 9.45
CA ILE A 38 -24.35 -16.13 7.99
C ILE A 38 -23.73 -17.40 7.41
N ASN A 39 -24.57 -18.21 6.78
CA ASN A 39 -24.18 -19.42 6.07
C ASN A 39 -23.81 -19.10 4.62
N LYS A 40 -23.29 -20.10 3.90
CA LYS A 40 -22.83 -19.98 2.51
C LYS A 40 -23.92 -19.47 1.55
N GLU A 41 -25.14 -20.00 1.65
CA GLU A 41 -26.24 -19.57 0.77
C GLU A 41 -26.60 -18.09 1.00
N ARG A 42 -26.63 -17.64 2.25
CA ARG A 42 -26.89 -16.24 2.58
C ARG A 42 -25.75 -15.33 2.14
N SER A 43 -24.49 -15.78 2.19
CA SER A 43 -23.34 -15.00 1.73
C SER A 43 -23.29 -14.88 0.21
N GLU A 44 -23.63 -15.93 -0.55
CA GLU A 44 -23.77 -15.88 -2.01
C GLU A 44 -24.84 -14.86 -2.43
N ASN A 45 -25.99 -14.85 -1.74
CA ASN A 45 -27.03 -13.83 -1.96
C ASN A 45 -26.55 -12.41 -1.65
N VAL A 46 -25.68 -12.23 -0.64
CA VAL A 46 -25.07 -10.93 -0.33
C VAL A 46 -24.09 -10.53 -1.43
N ALA A 47 -23.25 -11.45 -1.90
CA ALA A 47 -22.30 -11.23 -2.99
C ALA A 47 -23.01 -10.78 -4.29
N LEU A 48 -24.09 -11.47 -4.67
CA LEU A 48 -24.92 -11.08 -5.81
C LEU A 48 -25.50 -9.68 -5.65
N LYS A 49 -26.03 -9.33 -4.46
CA LYS A 49 -26.53 -7.97 -4.19
C LYS A 49 -25.44 -6.90 -4.26
N ILE A 50 -24.20 -7.23 -3.90
CA ILE A 50 -23.06 -6.31 -4.04
C ILE A 50 -22.80 -6.06 -5.53
N ILE A 51 -22.75 -7.12 -6.34
CA ILE A 51 -22.59 -7.03 -7.80
C ILE A 51 -23.72 -6.21 -8.42
N GLU A 52 -24.98 -6.53 -8.11
CA GLU A 52 -26.16 -5.79 -8.58
C GLU A 52 -26.07 -4.31 -8.21
N ARG A 53 -25.64 -4.00 -6.98
CA ARG A 53 -25.48 -2.61 -6.53
C ARG A 53 -24.38 -1.89 -7.31
N ILE A 54 -23.25 -2.53 -7.56
CA ILE A 54 -22.14 -1.95 -8.35
C ILE A 54 -22.59 -1.69 -9.78
N ASN A 55 -23.20 -2.68 -10.43
CA ASN A 55 -23.64 -2.57 -11.82
C ASN A 55 -24.79 -1.57 -11.97
N SER A 56 -25.73 -1.51 -11.02
CA SER A 56 -26.83 -0.52 -11.05
C SER A 56 -26.36 0.93 -10.96
N LEU A 57 -25.12 1.20 -10.51
CA LEU A 57 -24.54 2.54 -10.59
C LEU A 57 -24.42 3.04 -12.04
N GLU A 58 -24.37 2.15 -13.03
CA GLU A 58 -24.40 2.51 -14.45
C GLU A 58 -25.73 3.20 -14.82
N GLU A 59 -26.84 2.51 -14.57
CA GLU A 59 -28.18 3.02 -14.85
C GLU A 59 -28.49 4.27 -14.01
N ASN A 60 -28.10 4.25 -12.73
CA ASN A 60 -28.27 5.40 -11.84
C ASN A 60 -27.51 6.62 -12.35
N SER A 61 -26.31 6.44 -12.89
CA SER A 61 -25.52 7.54 -13.46
C SER A 61 -26.18 8.09 -14.73
N ILE A 62 -26.71 7.24 -15.61
CA ILE A 62 -27.46 7.66 -16.81
C ILE A 62 -28.71 8.46 -16.40
N ALA A 63 -29.48 7.96 -15.43
CA ALA A 63 -30.66 8.63 -14.91
C ALA A 63 -30.31 9.99 -14.28
N TRP A 64 -29.23 10.04 -13.50
CA TRP A 64 -28.74 11.28 -12.89
C TRP A 64 -28.30 12.29 -13.95
N LEU A 65 -27.49 11.88 -14.93
CA LEU A 65 -27.05 12.73 -16.04
C LEU A 65 -28.22 13.27 -16.86
N SER A 66 -29.24 12.45 -17.09
CA SER A 66 -30.48 12.86 -17.78
C SER A 66 -31.25 13.91 -16.98
N SER A 67 -31.41 13.69 -15.67
CA SER A 67 -32.06 14.64 -14.75
C SER A 67 -31.29 15.94 -14.64
N PHE A 68 -29.96 15.86 -14.54
CA PHE A 68 -29.06 17.01 -14.48
C PHE A 68 -29.16 17.86 -15.75
N CYS A 69 -29.13 17.25 -16.94
CA CYS A 69 -29.34 17.96 -18.20
C CYS A 69 -30.71 18.67 -18.23
N LYS A 70 -31.77 17.99 -17.80
CA LYS A 70 -33.11 18.58 -17.71
C LYS A 70 -33.14 19.80 -16.79
N ASN A 71 -32.46 19.76 -15.64
CA ASN A 71 -32.37 20.88 -14.70
C ASN A 71 -31.55 22.06 -15.26
N LEU A 72 -30.55 21.79 -16.10
CA LEU A 72 -29.82 22.81 -16.85
C LEU A 72 -30.62 23.40 -18.02
N GLY A 73 -31.78 22.84 -18.35
CA GLY A 73 -32.58 23.24 -19.51
C GLY A 73 -32.04 22.76 -20.85
N ILE A 74 -31.08 21.84 -20.86
CA ILE A 74 -30.47 21.27 -22.06
C ILE A 74 -31.01 19.87 -22.35
N ARG A 75 -30.98 19.45 -23.62
CA ARG A 75 -31.44 18.12 -24.04
C ARG A 75 -30.29 17.36 -24.71
N PRO A 76 -29.76 16.30 -24.09
CA PRO A 76 -28.78 15.44 -24.74
C PRO A 76 -29.48 14.63 -25.85
N GLU A 77 -28.80 14.42 -26.96
CA GLU A 77 -29.21 13.47 -28.00
C GLU A 77 -29.06 12.04 -27.52
N SER A 78 -27.99 11.77 -26.76
CA SER A 78 -27.72 10.46 -26.18
C SER A 78 -26.85 10.56 -24.94
N ILE A 79 -27.10 9.64 -24.00
CA ILE A 79 -26.23 9.34 -22.87
C ILE A 79 -26.04 7.82 -22.92
N LYS A 80 -24.82 7.35 -23.20
CA LYS A 80 -24.51 5.93 -23.33
C LYS A 80 -23.20 5.60 -22.65
N LEU A 81 -23.08 4.38 -22.14
CA LEU A 81 -21.78 3.84 -21.72
C LEU A 81 -20.89 3.68 -22.96
N LYS A 82 -19.58 3.95 -22.83
CA LYS A 82 -18.63 3.72 -23.91
C LYS A 82 -18.39 2.21 -24.05
N ASP A 83 -18.55 1.69 -25.25
CA ASP A 83 -18.27 0.28 -25.52
C ASP A 83 -16.81 -0.04 -25.16
N GLY A 84 -16.62 -1.10 -24.36
CA GLY A 84 -15.29 -1.52 -23.89
C GLY A 84 -14.71 -0.69 -22.73
N ASP A 85 -15.44 0.28 -22.18
CA ASP A 85 -15.01 1.03 -21.00
C ASP A 85 -16.20 1.34 -20.06
N PRO A 86 -16.46 0.48 -19.05
CA PRO A 86 -17.53 0.70 -18.07
C PRO A 86 -17.30 1.90 -17.15
N GLY A 87 -16.13 2.53 -17.19
CA GLY A 87 -15.84 3.76 -16.45
C GLY A 87 -16.28 5.04 -17.15
N LEU A 88 -16.66 4.99 -18.43
CA LEU A 88 -16.89 6.18 -19.25
C LEU A 88 -18.28 6.24 -19.86
N PHE A 89 -18.94 7.39 -19.70
CA PHE A 89 -20.14 7.75 -20.45
C PHE A 89 -19.83 8.72 -21.58
N VAL A 90 -20.53 8.55 -22.69
CA VAL A 90 -20.56 9.46 -23.83
C VAL A 90 -21.89 10.21 -23.80
N VAL A 91 -21.82 11.52 -23.58
CA VAL A 91 -22.96 12.43 -23.62
C VAL A 91 -22.87 13.28 -24.88
N SER A 92 -23.82 13.12 -25.79
CA SER A 92 -23.84 13.88 -27.06
C SER A 92 -24.96 14.92 -27.05
N PHE A 93 -24.67 16.11 -27.55
CA PHE A 93 -25.60 17.23 -27.66
C PHE A 93 -25.78 17.66 -29.11
N GLN A 94 -26.94 18.24 -29.43
CA GLN A 94 -27.24 18.79 -30.76
C GLN A 94 -26.31 19.96 -31.12
N ASN A 95 -25.89 20.74 -30.12
CA ASN A 95 -25.09 21.93 -30.32
C ASN A 95 -23.94 22.01 -29.32
N VAL A 96 -22.89 22.75 -29.69
CA VAL A 96 -21.67 22.93 -28.89
C VAL A 96 -21.93 23.80 -27.65
N HIS A 97 -22.94 24.66 -27.70
CA HIS A 97 -23.28 25.55 -26.58
C HIS A 97 -23.74 24.76 -25.36
N ASP A 98 -24.64 23.80 -25.55
CA ASP A 98 -25.17 22.92 -24.51
C ASP A 98 -24.06 22.02 -23.93
N ALA A 99 -23.20 21.48 -24.79
CA ALA A 99 -22.04 20.71 -24.37
C ALA A 99 -21.08 21.53 -23.49
N ASN A 100 -20.84 22.81 -23.83
CA ASN A 100 -20.00 23.70 -23.04
C ASN A 100 -20.65 24.11 -21.71
N LEU A 101 -21.97 24.35 -21.69
CA LEU A 101 -22.72 24.61 -20.46
C LEU A 101 -22.63 23.40 -19.52
N PHE A 102 -22.84 22.19 -20.05
CA PHE A 102 -22.71 20.95 -19.31
C PHE A 102 -21.29 20.77 -18.74
N LYS A 103 -20.24 20.93 -19.56
CA LYS A 103 -18.83 20.87 -19.12
C LYS A 103 -18.53 21.85 -17.98
N ARG A 104 -19.06 23.07 -18.05
CA ARG A 104 -18.79 24.09 -17.03
C ARG A 104 -19.36 23.73 -15.67
N VAL A 105 -20.52 23.08 -15.61
CA VAL A 105 -21.28 22.88 -14.36
C VAL A 105 -21.11 21.47 -13.79
N LEU A 106 -20.89 20.46 -14.64
CA LEU A 106 -20.77 19.07 -14.21
C LEU A 106 -19.73 18.85 -13.10
N PRO A 107 -18.49 19.38 -13.15
CA PRO A 107 -17.49 19.07 -12.12
C PRO A 107 -17.96 19.35 -10.71
N ARG A 108 -18.65 20.48 -10.51
CA ARG A 108 -19.21 20.86 -9.20
C ARG A 108 -20.46 20.06 -8.86
N ALA A 109 -21.34 19.81 -9.82
CA ALA A 109 -22.58 19.08 -9.56
C ALA A 109 -22.33 17.59 -9.29
N GLY A 110 -21.43 16.97 -10.05
CA GLY A 110 -21.05 15.57 -9.92
C GLY A 110 -20.30 15.28 -8.62
N SER A 111 -19.44 16.20 -8.16
CA SER A 111 -18.78 16.07 -6.85
C SER A 111 -19.74 16.25 -5.66
N LEU A 112 -20.93 16.84 -5.88
CA LEU A 112 -21.96 17.02 -4.84
C LEU A 112 -22.92 15.82 -4.74
N ILE A 113 -22.73 14.77 -5.54
CA ILE A 113 -23.48 13.52 -5.37
C ILE A 113 -23.10 12.94 -3.99
N PRO A 114 -24.09 12.77 -3.08
CA PRO A 114 -23.82 12.46 -1.66
C PRO A 114 -23.24 11.06 -1.44
N PHE A 115 -23.33 10.19 -2.45
CA PHE A 115 -22.71 8.87 -2.44
C PHE A 115 -21.44 8.91 -3.29
N VAL A 116 -20.27 8.94 -2.63
CA VAL A 116 -18.95 9.07 -3.30
C VAL A 116 -18.75 8.10 -4.47
N PRO A 117 -19.11 6.80 -4.38
CA PRO A 117 -18.96 5.89 -5.51
C PRO A 117 -19.82 6.21 -6.74
N ALA A 118 -20.88 7.02 -6.58
CA ALA A 118 -21.73 7.51 -7.65
C ALA A 118 -21.33 8.91 -8.15
N GLN A 119 -20.27 9.51 -7.61
CA GLN A 119 -19.78 10.79 -8.10
C GLN A 119 -19.31 10.67 -9.56
N LEU A 120 -19.54 11.74 -10.30
CA LEU A 120 -19.27 11.84 -11.71
C LEU A 120 -18.35 13.03 -11.95
N GLU A 121 -17.39 12.86 -12.85
CA GLU A 121 -16.45 13.92 -13.19
C GLU A 121 -16.29 14.03 -14.70
N LEU A 122 -15.78 15.17 -15.16
CA LEU A 122 -15.41 15.29 -16.56
C LEU A 122 -14.19 14.44 -16.82
N TYR A 123 -14.26 13.63 -17.87
CA TYR A 123 -13.09 12.95 -18.36
C TYR A 123 -12.18 13.96 -19.07
N PRO A 124 -10.86 14.03 -18.75
CA PRO A 124 -9.94 15.04 -19.28
C PRO A 124 -9.58 14.86 -20.77
N GLY A 125 -10.27 13.98 -21.51
CA GLY A 125 -10.05 13.75 -22.93
C GLY A 125 -10.66 14.80 -23.86
N VAL A 126 -9.99 15.05 -24.99
CA VAL A 126 -10.56 15.82 -26.11
C VAL A 126 -11.62 14.96 -26.79
N ALA A 127 -12.86 15.42 -26.79
CA ALA A 127 -13.91 14.76 -27.56
C ALA A 127 -13.67 14.94 -29.06
N VAL A 128 -13.86 13.87 -29.84
CA VAL A 128 -13.74 13.88 -31.32
C VAL A 128 -14.63 14.95 -31.95
N ASN A 129 -15.75 15.27 -31.29
CA ASN A 129 -16.66 16.35 -31.65
C ASN A 129 -16.85 17.30 -30.45
N GLN A 130 -16.85 18.61 -30.70
CA GLN A 130 -17.07 19.64 -29.68
C GLN A 130 -18.44 19.55 -29.00
N SER A 131 -19.42 18.88 -29.62
CA SER A 131 -20.75 18.63 -29.04
C SER A 131 -20.85 17.35 -28.20
N THR A 132 -19.75 16.59 -28.08
CA THR A 132 -19.68 15.39 -27.23
C THR A 132 -18.90 15.67 -25.95
N VAL A 133 -19.33 15.08 -24.85
CA VAL A 133 -18.71 15.18 -23.54
C VAL A 133 -18.52 13.79 -22.97
N PHE A 134 -17.31 13.49 -22.51
CA PHE A 134 -17.02 12.27 -21.78
C PHE A 134 -17.12 12.52 -20.28
N VAL A 135 -17.80 11.61 -19.58
CA VAL A 135 -18.00 11.66 -18.14
C VAL A 135 -17.45 10.39 -17.53
N ALA A 136 -16.59 10.52 -16.52
CA ALA A 136 -15.99 9.41 -15.81
C ALA A 136 -16.74 9.09 -14.51
N ARG A 137 -16.77 7.80 -14.16
CA ARG A 137 -17.28 7.26 -12.91
C ARG A 137 -16.13 6.92 -11.97
N GLN A 138 -16.39 7.00 -10.67
CA GLN A 138 -15.44 6.55 -9.65
C GLN A 138 -15.25 5.03 -9.66
N ILE A 139 -16.33 4.25 -9.77
CA ILE A 139 -16.26 2.80 -9.97
C ILE A 139 -16.28 2.51 -11.47
N ASN A 140 -15.13 2.11 -12.01
CA ASN A 140 -14.88 1.88 -13.44
C ASN A 140 -14.90 0.40 -13.83
N VAL A 141 -15.59 -0.44 -13.05
CA VAL A 141 -15.73 -1.89 -13.29
C VAL A 141 -17.17 -2.29 -13.46
N HIS A 142 -17.38 -3.29 -14.30
CA HIS A 142 -18.62 -4.04 -14.42
C HIS A 142 -18.34 -5.47 -13.98
N LEU A 143 -19.11 -5.98 -13.01
CA LEU A 143 -18.90 -7.32 -12.46
C LEU A 143 -19.93 -8.29 -13.05
N ASP A 144 -19.48 -9.37 -13.69
CA ASP A 144 -20.41 -10.37 -14.24
C ASP A 144 -21.07 -11.18 -13.10
N PRO A 145 -22.40 -11.16 -12.95
CA PRO A 145 -23.08 -11.94 -11.92
C PRO A 145 -22.84 -13.45 -12.03
N SER A 146 -22.54 -13.96 -13.22
CA SER A 146 -22.24 -15.39 -13.44
C SER A 146 -20.88 -15.81 -12.86
N GLU A 147 -19.97 -14.85 -12.64
CA GLU A 147 -18.64 -15.06 -12.06
C GLU A 147 -18.61 -14.74 -10.55
N VAL A 148 -19.76 -14.64 -9.88
CA VAL A 148 -19.84 -14.27 -8.44
C VAL A 148 -18.94 -15.13 -7.54
N GLY A 149 -18.81 -16.43 -7.84
CA GLY A 149 -17.96 -17.34 -7.09
C GLY A 149 -16.45 -17.13 -7.30
N SER A 150 -16.05 -16.44 -8.36
CA SER A 150 -14.67 -16.00 -8.59
C SER A 150 -14.38 -14.66 -7.92
N TYR A 151 -15.38 -13.78 -7.81
CA TYR A 151 -15.24 -12.50 -7.11
C TYR A 151 -15.30 -12.64 -5.59
N PHE A 152 -16.16 -13.51 -5.07
CA PHE A 152 -16.44 -13.58 -3.63
C PHE A 152 -16.28 -14.99 -3.09
N HIS A 153 -15.52 -15.10 -2.00
CA HIS A 153 -15.21 -16.38 -1.37
C HIS A 153 -15.72 -16.39 0.08
N PHE A 154 -16.61 -17.32 0.38
CA PHE A 154 -17.12 -17.52 1.73
C PHE A 154 -16.28 -18.55 2.47
N PHE A 155 -15.93 -18.25 3.72
CA PHE A 155 -15.33 -19.24 4.62
C PHE A 155 -15.79 -19.02 6.07
N PRO A 156 -16.04 -20.10 6.83
CA PRO A 156 -16.33 -20.00 8.25
C PRO A 156 -15.06 -19.64 9.03
N LYS A 157 -15.21 -19.07 10.23
CA LYS A 157 -14.09 -18.82 11.15
C LYS A 157 -13.59 -20.12 11.80
N TYR A 158 -14.52 -21.01 12.13
CA TYR A 158 -14.24 -22.31 12.75
C TYR A 158 -14.83 -23.46 11.92
N SER A 159 -14.10 -24.56 11.82
CA SER A 159 -14.57 -25.86 11.32
C SER A 159 -14.36 -26.89 12.41
N ASP A 160 -15.42 -27.61 12.81
CA ASP A 160 -15.35 -28.64 13.84
C ASP A 160 -14.74 -28.20 15.19
N SER A 161 -14.99 -26.94 15.58
CA SER A 161 -14.45 -26.28 16.79
C SER A 161 -12.97 -25.88 16.73
N GLU A 162 -12.30 -26.11 15.59
CA GLU A 162 -10.96 -25.62 15.31
C GLU A 162 -11.02 -24.41 14.37
N VAL A 163 -9.98 -23.57 14.39
CA VAL A 163 -9.84 -22.45 13.44
C VAL A 163 -9.81 -23.03 12.02
N SER A 164 -10.68 -22.55 11.13
CA SER A 164 -10.72 -23.04 9.73
C SER A 164 -9.42 -22.77 9.00
N ALA A 165 -9.10 -23.59 8.00
CA ALA A 165 -7.87 -23.44 7.23
C ALA A 165 -7.80 -22.08 6.50
N GLU A 166 -8.91 -21.65 5.89
CA GLU A 166 -8.95 -20.41 5.12
C GLU A 166 -8.84 -19.17 6.01
N PHE A 167 -9.48 -19.17 7.19
CA PHE A 167 -9.31 -18.07 8.14
C PHE A 167 -7.88 -18.06 8.69
N ARG A 168 -7.31 -19.23 8.96
CA ARG A 168 -5.92 -19.37 9.39
C ARG A 168 -4.94 -18.83 8.36
N ASP A 169 -5.08 -19.20 7.10
CA ASP A 169 -4.26 -18.71 5.99
C ASP A 169 -4.35 -17.19 5.87
N SER A 170 -5.54 -16.61 6.02
CA SER A 170 -5.74 -15.16 6.04
C SER A 170 -4.99 -14.47 7.19
N VAL A 171 -5.01 -15.06 8.39
CA VAL A 171 -4.27 -14.53 9.54
C VAL A 171 -2.76 -14.74 9.36
N TYR A 172 -2.32 -15.85 8.79
CA TYR A 172 -0.92 -16.13 8.51
C TYR A 172 -0.34 -15.17 7.47
N ASP A 173 -1.10 -14.80 6.44
CA ASP A 173 -0.68 -13.78 5.49
C ASP A 173 -0.45 -12.43 6.18
N ARG A 174 -1.40 -12.00 7.04
CA ARG A 174 -1.26 -10.77 7.84
C ARG A 174 -0.04 -10.80 8.76
N VAL A 175 0.15 -11.90 9.48
CA VAL A 175 1.32 -12.09 10.36
C VAL A 175 2.62 -12.14 9.57
N THR A 176 2.59 -12.70 8.35
CA THR A 176 3.74 -12.69 7.44
C THR A 176 4.11 -11.26 7.07
N GLN A 177 3.14 -10.41 6.67
CA GLN A 177 3.41 -9.01 6.38
C GLN A 177 3.96 -8.24 7.59
N LEU A 178 3.40 -8.46 8.78
CA LEU A 178 3.92 -7.87 10.02
C LEU A 178 5.35 -8.34 10.33
N ALA A 179 5.62 -9.63 10.20
CA ALA A 179 6.94 -10.21 10.44
C ALA A 179 7.98 -9.69 9.44
N LEU A 180 7.61 -9.51 8.17
CA LEU A 180 8.46 -8.86 7.16
C LEU A 180 8.67 -7.37 7.47
N GLY A 181 7.65 -6.67 7.94
CA GLY A 181 7.75 -5.27 8.37
C GLY A 181 8.76 -5.05 9.51
N PHE A 182 8.81 -5.98 10.47
CA PHE A 182 9.73 -5.91 11.62
C PHE A 182 11.08 -6.59 11.40
N GLY A 183 11.12 -7.77 10.76
CA GLY A 183 12.31 -8.61 10.63
C GLY A 183 12.80 -8.85 9.19
N GLY A 184 12.13 -8.29 8.18
CA GLY A 184 12.59 -8.24 6.79
C GLY A 184 13.70 -7.21 6.59
N PRO A 185 13.86 -6.63 5.38
CA PRO A 185 14.87 -5.61 5.14
C PRO A 185 14.68 -4.41 6.08
N SER A 186 15.72 -4.03 6.81
CA SER A 186 15.64 -2.93 7.76
C SER A 186 15.58 -1.58 7.03
N LYS A 187 14.92 -0.59 7.62
CA LYS A 187 14.88 0.78 7.10
C LYS A 187 16.30 1.35 6.93
N THR A 188 17.15 1.19 7.93
CA THR A 188 18.54 1.69 7.94
C THR A 188 19.37 1.01 6.86
N GLY A 189 19.24 -0.31 6.71
CA GLY A 189 19.92 -1.06 5.66
C GLY A 189 19.47 -0.65 4.26
N LEU A 190 18.16 -0.46 4.05
CA LEU A 190 17.62 0.03 2.78
C LEU A 190 18.15 1.44 2.44
N GLN A 191 18.22 2.34 3.43
CA GLN A 191 18.78 3.68 3.27
C GLN A 191 20.28 3.65 2.93
N ILE A 192 21.06 2.80 3.59
CA ILE A 192 22.49 2.62 3.26
C ILE A 192 22.65 2.10 1.84
N ASN A 193 21.88 1.08 1.46
CA ASN A 193 21.94 0.52 0.12
C ASN A 193 21.61 1.58 -0.94
N ALA A 194 20.59 2.40 -0.70
CA ALA A 194 20.21 3.51 -1.58
C ALA A 194 21.34 4.55 -1.72
N VAL A 195 21.94 4.96 -0.61
CA VAL A 195 23.07 5.92 -0.57
C VAL A 195 24.33 5.35 -1.23
N VAL A 196 24.58 4.05 -1.10
CA VAL A 196 25.77 3.41 -1.69
C VAL A 196 25.62 3.23 -3.20
N LYS A 197 24.40 3.03 -3.70
CA LYS A 197 24.11 2.89 -5.14
C LYS A 197 24.05 4.23 -5.88
N ASN A 198 23.74 5.33 -5.20
CA ASN A 198 23.52 6.64 -5.82
C ASN A 198 24.52 7.68 -5.32
N THR A 199 25.07 8.50 -6.22
CA THR A 199 26.07 9.53 -5.87
C THR A 199 25.53 10.95 -5.84
N ASP A 200 24.26 11.12 -6.21
CA ASP A 200 23.60 12.42 -6.32
C ASP A 200 23.54 13.17 -4.98
N GLU A 201 23.56 14.50 -5.05
CA GLU A 201 23.52 15.37 -3.85
C GLU A 201 22.24 15.19 -3.03
N GLN A 202 21.13 14.80 -3.65
CA GLN A 202 19.86 14.51 -2.96
C GLN A 202 19.97 13.41 -1.89
N TYR A 203 20.97 12.53 -1.98
CA TYR A 203 21.21 11.48 -1.00
C TYR A 203 22.08 11.95 0.18
N ASN A 204 22.64 13.16 0.14
CA ASN A 204 23.48 13.70 1.23
C ASN A 204 22.68 13.87 2.54
N ASP A 205 21.41 14.28 2.44
CA ASP A 205 20.54 14.41 3.61
C ASP A 205 20.31 13.06 4.31
N ILE A 206 20.22 11.97 3.54
CA ILE A 206 20.09 10.61 4.07
C ILE A 206 21.38 10.19 4.79
N VAL A 207 22.55 10.50 4.25
CA VAL A 207 23.86 10.23 4.89
C VAL A 207 23.92 10.93 6.25
N ILE A 208 23.54 12.21 6.30
CA ILE A 208 23.55 13.02 7.52
C ILE A 208 22.52 12.52 8.53
N ALA A 209 21.31 12.16 8.08
CA ALA A 209 20.27 11.61 8.94
C ALA A 209 20.72 10.29 9.59
N LEU A 210 21.28 9.37 8.81
CA LEU A 210 21.83 8.10 9.32
C LEU A 210 22.95 8.34 10.33
N ALA A 211 23.86 9.28 10.06
CA ALA A 211 24.93 9.63 10.98
C ALA A 211 24.39 10.15 12.33
N LYS A 212 23.40 11.04 12.29
CA LYS A 212 22.73 11.55 13.50
C LYS A 212 22.03 10.42 14.28
N GLU A 213 21.37 9.51 13.58
CA GLU A 213 20.67 8.37 14.20
C GLU A 213 21.65 7.43 14.92
N ILE A 214 22.80 7.12 14.30
CA ILE A 214 23.87 6.33 14.96
C ILE A 214 24.35 7.01 16.25
N VAL A 215 24.56 8.32 16.21
CA VAL A 215 25.03 9.09 17.37
C VAL A 215 23.96 9.13 18.47
N ASP A 216 22.69 9.36 18.12
CA ASP A 216 21.59 9.40 19.10
C ASP A 216 21.38 8.04 19.78
N VAL A 217 21.39 6.94 19.02
CA VAL A 217 21.26 5.58 19.58
C VAL A 217 22.44 5.24 20.49
N ASN A 218 23.68 5.56 20.07
CA ASN A 218 24.85 5.32 20.89
C ASN A 218 24.84 6.16 22.17
N HIS A 219 24.40 7.41 22.10
CA HIS A 219 24.29 8.28 23.27
C HIS A 219 23.19 7.81 24.23
N THR A 220 22.06 7.33 23.69
CA THR A 220 20.91 6.89 24.47
C THR A 220 21.18 5.58 25.20
N PHE A 221 21.75 4.58 24.52
CA PHE A 221 21.85 3.21 25.05
C PHE A 221 23.28 2.75 25.38
N ASP A 222 24.32 3.43 24.90
CA ASP A 222 25.70 2.90 24.82
C ASP A 222 25.85 1.67 23.90
N SER A 223 27.00 1.51 23.25
CA SER A 223 27.21 0.44 22.26
C SER A 223 27.21 -0.97 22.86
N LYS A 224 27.34 -1.08 24.19
CA LYS A 224 27.29 -2.35 24.92
C LYS A 224 25.88 -2.83 25.23
N HIS A 225 24.88 -1.95 25.17
CA HIS A 225 23.51 -2.32 25.50
C HIS A 225 22.90 -3.19 24.39
N PRO A 226 22.13 -4.24 24.73
CA PRO A 226 21.61 -5.17 23.72
C PRO A 226 20.72 -4.50 22.65
N VAL A 227 19.90 -3.51 23.03
CA VAL A 227 19.17 -2.65 22.07
C VAL A 227 20.08 -2.01 21.02
N ALA A 228 21.18 -1.36 21.44
CA ALA A 228 22.12 -0.73 20.51
C ALA A 228 22.82 -1.75 19.61
N GLN A 229 23.19 -2.91 20.16
CA GLN A 229 23.80 -4.00 19.38
C GLN A 229 22.86 -4.54 18.30
N ARG A 230 21.58 -4.80 18.64
CA ARG A 230 20.57 -5.22 17.67
C ARG A 230 20.29 -4.12 16.63
N TYR A 231 20.26 -2.87 17.06
CA TYR A 231 20.09 -1.72 16.17
C TYR A 231 21.24 -1.57 15.18
N PHE A 232 22.51 -1.62 15.62
CA PHE A 232 23.66 -1.53 14.71
C PHE A 232 23.75 -2.71 13.75
N ALA A 233 23.37 -3.92 14.19
CA ALA A 233 23.28 -5.09 13.32
C ALA A 233 22.26 -4.91 12.18
N SER A 234 21.24 -4.05 12.35
CA SER A 234 20.24 -3.80 11.32
C SER A 234 20.81 -3.10 10.09
N PHE A 235 21.95 -2.41 10.18
CA PHE A 235 22.52 -1.61 9.08
C PHE A 235 22.93 -2.46 7.87
N THR A 236 23.16 -3.76 8.06
CA THR A 236 23.44 -4.72 6.97
C THR A 236 22.31 -5.70 6.71
N GLN A 237 21.14 -5.51 7.33
CA GLN A 237 19.97 -6.37 7.16
C GLN A 237 19.21 -5.99 5.88
N VAL A 238 19.84 -6.27 4.74
CA VAL A 238 19.28 -6.11 3.40
C VAL A 238 19.75 -7.24 2.51
N ASP A 239 18.95 -7.57 1.51
CA ASP A 239 19.34 -8.59 0.54
C ASP A 239 20.20 -8.01 -0.58
N VAL A 240 21.50 -7.93 -0.33
CA VAL A 240 22.50 -7.56 -1.34
C VAL A 240 23.65 -8.56 -1.39
N PRO A 241 24.33 -8.72 -2.54
CA PRO A 241 25.47 -9.64 -2.67
C PRO A 241 26.71 -9.23 -1.86
N ASP A 242 27.00 -7.93 -1.76
CA ASP A 242 28.19 -7.38 -1.07
C ASP A 242 27.81 -6.68 0.23
N ARG A 243 27.41 -7.46 1.25
CA ARG A 243 27.00 -6.92 2.56
C ARG A 243 28.17 -6.39 3.37
N GLU A 244 29.33 -7.06 3.30
CA GLU A 244 30.56 -6.64 4.00
C GLU A 244 31.06 -5.28 3.52
N GLY A 245 30.92 -4.99 2.23
CA GLY A 245 31.32 -3.74 1.59
C GLY A 245 30.36 -2.58 1.85
N LEU A 246 29.09 -2.81 2.22
CA LEU A 246 28.09 -1.75 2.41
C LEU A 246 28.55 -0.70 3.42
N ILE A 247 29.00 -1.13 4.59
CA ILE A 247 29.42 -0.22 5.66
C ILE A 247 30.67 0.57 5.26
N GLN A 248 31.60 -0.04 4.51
CA GLN A 248 32.80 0.66 4.04
C GLN A 248 32.49 1.69 2.96
N LYS A 249 31.57 1.35 2.04
CA LYS A 249 31.08 2.29 1.02
C LYS A 249 30.32 3.45 1.68
N PHE A 250 29.50 3.17 2.69
CA PHE A 250 28.84 4.21 3.49
C PHE A 250 29.84 5.12 4.21
N LEU A 251 30.85 4.55 4.89
CA LEU A 251 31.91 5.33 5.53
C LEU A 251 32.65 6.21 4.53
N SER A 252 32.99 5.67 3.36
CA SER A 252 33.65 6.44 2.30
C SER A 252 32.79 7.60 1.81
N ARG A 253 31.47 7.39 1.66
CA ARG A 253 30.52 8.44 1.30
C ARG A 253 30.39 9.50 2.39
N ALA A 254 30.33 9.09 3.66
CA ALA A 254 30.27 9.99 4.81
C ALA A 254 31.55 10.83 4.95
N ASP A 255 32.73 10.23 4.77
CA ASP A 255 34.02 10.93 4.81
C ASP A 255 34.14 11.92 3.63
N GLY A 256 33.67 11.54 2.43
CA GLY A 256 33.61 12.42 1.26
C GLY A 256 32.69 13.63 1.49
N LEU A 257 31.47 13.40 1.97
CA LEU A 257 30.53 14.46 2.30
C LEU A 257 31.07 15.37 3.41
N LYS A 258 31.73 14.81 4.44
CA LYS A 258 32.40 15.60 5.49
C LYS A 258 33.44 16.54 4.88
N ALA A 259 34.27 16.05 3.96
CA ALA A 259 35.29 16.86 3.30
C ALA A 259 34.67 18.01 2.48
N ASP A 260 33.55 17.77 1.80
CA ASP A 260 32.85 18.80 1.04
C ASP A 260 32.19 19.85 1.94
N LEU A 261 31.54 19.44 3.03
CA LEU A 261 31.02 20.37 4.03
C LEU A 261 32.12 21.19 4.70
N GLN A 262 33.31 20.61 4.95
CA GLN A 262 34.46 21.35 5.46
C GLN A 262 34.96 22.42 4.46
N LYS A 263 34.92 22.14 3.15
CA LYS A 263 35.23 23.14 2.12
C LYS A 263 34.21 24.28 2.12
N GLN A 264 32.93 23.98 2.30
CA GLN A 264 31.85 24.98 2.40
C GLN A 264 31.95 25.81 3.68
N LYS A 265 32.39 25.21 4.80
CA LYS A 265 32.60 25.90 6.07
C LYS A 265 33.75 26.91 6.03
N LYS A 266 34.83 26.58 5.32
CA LYS A 266 36.07 27.38 5.29
C LYS A 266 35.87 28.87 4.92
N PRO A 267 35.16 29.25 3.84
CA PRO A 267 34.94 30.67 3.52
C PRO A 267 34.19 31.42 4.62
N LEU A 268 33.19 30.79 5.26
CA LEU A 268 32.44 31.40 6.37
C LEU A 268 33.33 31.62 7.61
N LEU A 269 34.24 30.68 7.91
CA LEU A 269 35.22 30.84 8.99
C LEU A 269 36.23 31.95 8.70
N ASP A 270 36.71 32.05 7.46
CA ASP A 270 37.67 33.08 7.07
C ASP A 270 37.02 34.47 7.11
N GLU A 271 35.75 34.58 6.71
CA GLU A 271 34.94 35.79 6.83
C GLU A 271 34.67 36.16 8.30
N GLN A 272 34.32 35.19 9.15
CA GLN A 272 34.16 35.40 10.59
C GLN A 272 35.42 35.98 11.22
N LYS A 273 36.59 35.40 10.93
CA LYS A 273 37.88 35.87 11.45
C LYS A 273 38.21 37.27 10.96
N LYS A 274 37.92 37.58 9.69
CA LYS A 274 38.10 38.91 9.13
C LYS A 274 37.23 39.95 9.85
N LEU A 275 35.94 39.65 10.03
CA LEU A 275 35.00 40.55 10.69
C LEU A 275 35.32 40.73 12.18
N GLN A 276 35.73 39.66 12.88
CA GLN A 276 36.21 39.74 14.26
C GLN A 276 37.44 40.64 14.39
N GLY A 277 38.35 40.62 13.42
CA GLY A 277 39.48 41.55 13.34
C GLY A 277 39.08 43.02 13.15
N GLU A 278 37.89 43.27 12.61
CA GLU A 278 37.28 44.60 12.44
C GLU A 278 36.32 44.98 13.59
N GLY A 279 36.18 44.13 14.62
CA GLY A 279 35.21 44.33 15.71
C GLY A 279 33.74 44.12 15.32
N LYS A 280 33.50 43.45 14.18
CA LYS A 280 32.17 43.12 13.65
C LYS A 280 31.91 41.62 13.76
N PHE A 281 30.63 41.23 13.65
CA PHE A 281 30.19 39.85 13.67
C PHE A 281 29.66 39.44 12.29
N LEU A 282 29.58 38.13 12.05
CA LEU A 282 28.86 37.60 10.90
C LEU A 282 27.39 38.02 10.99
N ASP A 283 26.71 38.08 9.85
CA ASP A 283 25.26 38.22 9.88
C ASP A 283 24.60 36.95 10.44
N LEU A 284 23.35 37.10 10.92
CA LEU A 284 22.61 36.01 11.56
C LEU A 284 22.46 34.78 10.64
N SER A 285 22.33 35.00 9.32
CA SER A 285 22.17 33.92 8.35
C SER A 285 23.44 33.09 8.22
N ALA A 286 24.59 33.75 8.14
CA ALA A 286 25.90 33.11 8.04
C ALA A 286 26.29 32.40 9.35
N GLU A 287 25.95 32.96 10.52
CA GLU A 287 26.13 32.28 11.81
C GLU A 287 25.28 31.01 11.92
N GLN A 288 24.01 31.07 11.51
CA GLN A 288 23.13 29.89 11.46
C GLN A 288 23.66 28.83 10.49
N GLN A 289 24.13 29.23 9.31
CA GLN A 289 24.73 28.32 8.34
C GLN A 289 26.01 27.67 8.87
N LEU A 290 26.87 28.44 9.55
CA LEU A 290 28.10 27.92 10.15
C LEU A 290 27.78 26.88 11.25
N SER A 291 26.82 27.18 12.14
CA SER A 291 26.38 26.24 13.17
C SER A 291 25.75 24.98 12.57
N PHE A 292 24.96 25.13 11.51
CA PHE A 292 24.36 24.00 10.80
C PHE A 292 25.42 23.08 10.20
N LEU A 293 26.41 23.63 9.49
CA LEU A 293 27.53 22.87 8.92
C LEU A 293 28.35 22.16 10.01
N ASP A 294 28.55 22.81 11.16
CA ASP A 294 29.27 22.22 12.30
C ASP A 294 28.56 21.02 12.89
N ASN A 295 27.25 21.13 13.10
CA ASN A 295 26.45 20.03 13.58
C ASN A 295 26.48 18.83 12.62
N GLN A 296 26.46 19.08 11.31
CA GLN A 296 26.56 18.01 10.30
C GLN A 296 27.93 17.34 10.30
N ILE A 297 29.02 18.13 10.29
CA ILE A 297 30.40 17.61 10.31
C ILE A 297 30.65 16.79 11.57
N GLN A 298 30.22 17.28 12.73
CA GLN A 298 30.37 16.58 14.01
C GLN A 298 29.56 15.26 14.01
N SER A 299 28.33 15.27 13.49
CA SER A 299 27.51 14.05 13.38
C SER A 299 28.19 12.98 12.52
N LEU A 300 28.73 13.37 11.36
CA LEU A 300 29.46 12.46 10.46
C LEU A 300 30.73 11.89 11.10
N GLU A 301 31.49 12.74 11.81
CA GLU A 301 32.71 12.33 12.49
C GLU A 301 32.45 11.39 13.68
N SER A 302 31.46 11.72 14.51
CA SER A 302 31.06 10.87 15.63
C SER A 302 30.50 9.54 15.16
N ALA A 303 29.63 9.54 14.14
CA ALA A 303 29.11 8.30 13.54
C ALA A 303 30.24 7.43 12.98
N GLY A 304 31.19 8.02 12.23
CA GLY A 304 32.35 7.31 11.71
C GLY A 304 33.22 6.69 12.81
N THR A 305 33.37 7.37 13.95
CA THR A 305 34.08 6.85 15.13
C THR A 305 33.34 5.67 15.76
N ILE A 306 32.02 5.79 15.94
CA ILE A 306 31.18 4.73 16.49
C ILE A 306 31.21 3.48 15.61
N ILE A 307 31.04 3.64 14.29
CA ILE A 307 31.09 2.51 13.34
C ILE A 307 32.45 1.82 13.40
N ARG A 308 33.56 2.57 13.31
CA ARG A 308 34.91 1.99 13.33
C ARG A 308 35.19 1.28 14.65
N GLY A 309 34.76 1.85 15.78
CA GLY A 309 34.90 1.24 17.11
C GLY A 309 34.05 -0.03 17.31
N ASN A 310 32.95 -0.17 16.56
CA ASN A 310 31.99 -1.27 16.70
C ASN A 310 31.80 -2.06 15.39
N THR A 311 32.86 -2.19 14.59
CA THR A 311 32.78 -2.72 13.21
C THR A 311 32.12 -4.11 13.14
N SER A 312 32.33 -4.98 14.14
CA SER A 312 31.71 -6.31 14.19
C SER A 312 30.19 -6.26 14.33
N LEU A 313 29.64 -5.28 15.06
CA LEU A 313 28.19 -5.12 15.24
C LEU A 313 27.53 -4.66 13.94
N PHE A 314 28.12 -3.67 13.27
CA PHE A 314 27.64 -3.18 11.98
C PHE A 314 27.80 -4.19 10.84
N ARG A 315 28.59 -5.25 11.03
CA ARG A 315 28.82 -6.34 10.07
C ARG A 315 28.28 -7.68 10.56
N ALA A 316 27.26 -7.68 11.40
CA ALA A 316 26.69 -8.91 11.94
C ALA A 316 25.92 -9.77 10.90
N GLU A 317 25.83 -9.32 9.64
CA GLU A 317 25.28 -10.08 8.49
C GLU A 317 23.90 -10.71 8.71
N LYS A 318 23.01 -10.03 9.44
CA LYS A 318 21.65 -10.53 9.64
C LYS A 318 20.92 -10.60 8.29
N LYS A 319 20.58 -11.81 7.85
CA LYS A 319 19.72 -12.02 6.68
C LYS A 319 18.31 -11.52 7.00
N PRO A 320 17.69 -10.68 6.16
CA PRO A 320 16.27 -10.37 6.24
C PRO A 320 15.41 -11.64 6.31
N LEU A 321 14.29 -11.60 7.03
CA LEU A 321 13.24 -12.61 6.88
C LEU A 321 12.66 -12.57 5.47
N THR A 322 12.37 -13.75 4.94
CA THR A 322 11.61 -13.96 3.70
C THR A 322 10.21 -14.46 4.00
N ALA A 323 9.28 -14.28 3.06
CA ALA A 323 7.90 -14.72 3.23
C ALA A 323 7.82 -16.25 3.45
N GLU A 324 8.62 -17.00 2.70
CA GLU A 324 8.71 -18.46 2.78
C GLU A 324 9.21 -18.92 4.15
N GLU A 325 10.26 -18.29 4.68
CA GLU A 325 10.77 -18.59 6.02
C GLU A 325 9.72 -18.33 7.09
N VAL A 326 8.99 -17.21 6.99
CA VAL A 326 7.95 -16.87 7.97
C VAL A 326 6.80 -17.87 7.90
N GLN A 327 6.31 -18.19 6.71
CA GLN A 327 5.22 -19.16 6.55
C GLN A 327 5.62 -20.55 7.06
N GLN A 328 6.86 -20.98 6.82
CA GLN A 328 7.36 -22.24 7.36
C GLN A 328 7.43 -22.20 8.88
N ASN A 329 7.98 -21.12 9.46
CA ASN A 329 8.05 -20.95 10.91
C ASN A 329 6.67 -20.92 11.58
N LEU A 330 5.64 -20.35 10.92
CA LEU A 330 4.27 -20.37 11.40
C LEU A 330 3.70 -21.79 11.44
N LYS A 331 3.92 -22.58 10.38
CA LYS A 331 3.50 -23.99 10.33
C LYS A 331 4.22 -24.84 11.38
N ASP A 332 5.52 -24.60 11.58
CA ASP A 332 6.31 -25.30 12.58
C ASP A 332 5.89 -24.92 14.00
N ALA A 333 5.57 -23.65 14.25
CA ALA A 333 5.06 -23.17 15.53
C ALA A 333 3.67 -23.75 15.84
N GLU A 334 2.82 -23.89 14.81
CA GLU A 334 1.50 -24.49 14.93
C GLU A 334 1.56 -25.94 15.42
N ALA A 335 2.46 -26.74 14.86
CA ALA A 335 2.63 -28.14 15.24
C ALA A 335 3.02 -28.33 16.72
N ASN A 336 3.47 -27.26 17.39
CA ASN A 336 3.95 -27.27 18.76
C ASN A 336 3.06 -26.47 19.74
N ILE A 337 1.85 -26.07 19.34
CA ILE A 337 0.92 -25.33 20.21
C ILE A 337 0.57 -26.17 21.45
N ASP A 338 0.66 -25.57 22.64
CA ASP A 338 0.13 -26.19 23.86
C ASP A 338 -1.41 -26.20 23.79
N PRO A 339 -2.08 -27.36 23.91
CA PRO A 339 -3.55 -27.43 23.92
C PRO A 339 -4.20 -26.58 25.03
N ARG A 340 -3.45 -26.18 26.06
CA ARG A 340 -3.92 -25.35 27.18
C ARG A 340 -3.75 -23.86 26.97
N ASP A 341 -2.91 -23.44 26.03
CA ASP A 341 -2.69 -22.04 25.67
C ASP A 341 -2.57 -21.95 24.15
N PRO A 342 -3.67 -21.67 23.42
CA PRO A 342 -3.69 -21.66 21.97
C PRO A 342 -3.06 -20.38 21.42
N MET A 343 -1.89 -20.00 21.94
CA MET A 343 -1.10 -18.87 21.47
C MET A 343 0.03 -19.38 20.57
N LEU A 344 0.01 -18.99 19.30
CA LEU A 344 1.07 -19.31 18.35
C LEU A 344 2.10 -18.19 18.36
N VAL A 345 3.36 -18.48 18.69
CA VAL A 345 4.42 -17.47 18.78
C VAL A 345 5.42 -17.62 17.64
N LEU A 346 5.56 -16.59 16.82
CA LEU A 346 6.55 -16.45 15.77
C LEU A 346 7.73 -15.59 16.25
N ASN A 347 8.90 -16.19 16.41
CA ASN A 347 10.12 -15.47 16.80
C ASN A 347 10.77 -14.76 15.59
N LEU A 348 11.16 -13.50 15.76
CA LEU A 348 11.83 -12.71 14.72
C LEU A 348 13.35 -12.98 14.62
N MET A 349 13.88 -13.85 15.47
CA MET A 349 15.29 -14.30 15.58
C MET A 349 16.28 -13.13 15.61
N ASP A 350 16.04 -12.16 16.49
CA ASP A 350 16.91 -10.99 16.68
C ASP A 350 17.03 -10.04 15.49
N ARG A 351 16.12 -10.13 14.51
CA ARG A 351 16.11 -9.24 13.33
C ARG A 351 15.41 -7.90 13.56
N HIS A 352 14.92 -7.63 14.77
CA HIS A 352 14.38 -6.33 15.13
C HIS A 352 14.98 -5.83 16.47
N PRO A 353 15.28 -4.53 16.62
CA PRO A 353 15.92 -4.03 17.84
C PRO A 353 15.04 -4.10 19.09
N PHE A 354 13.72 -3.99 18.91
CA PHE A 354 12.77 -3.81 20.01
C PHE A 354 11.81 -4.98 20.21
N ILE A 355 11.43 -5.68 19.13
CA ILE A 355 10.36 -6.68 19.11
C ILE A 355 11.01 -8.05 18.91
N GLN A 356 10.72 -8.96 19.81
CA GLN A 356 11.28 -10.31 19.81
C GLN A 356 10.41 -11.28 19.03
N SER A 357 9.10 -11.21 19.21
CA SER A 357 8.16 -12.15 18.58
C SER A 357 6.79 -11.53 18.33
N ILE A 358 6.04 -12.17 17.42
CA ILE A 358 4.64 -11.87 17.14
C ILE A 358 3.83 -13.08 17.59
N ALA A 359 2.79 -12.86 18.39
CA ALA A 359 1.96 -13.93 18.93
C ALA A 359 0.53 -13.82 18.39
N ILE A 360 -0.04 -14.94 17.95
CA ILE A 360 -1.44 -15.04 17.53
C ILE A 360 -2.23 -15.63 18.69
N ASP A 361 -3.14 -14.83 19.24
CA ASP A 361 -4.10 -15.24 20.25
C ASP A 361 -5.47 -15.47 19.60
N TRP A 362 -5.72 -16.74 19.27
CA TRP A 362 -6.98 -17.17 18.65
C TRP A 362 -8.19 -17.05 19.59
N SER A 363 -7.96 -16.99 20.91
CA SER A 363 -9.04 -16.91 21.90
C SER A 363 -9.56 -15.49 22.04
N ASN A 364 -8.67 -14.50 21.96
CA ASN A 364 -9.02 -13.09 22.09
C ASN A 364 -9.12 -12.35 20.75
N ASP A 365 -8.99 -13.06 19.62
CA ASP A 365 -8.99 -12.50 18.26
C ASP A 365 -7.94 -11.41 18.07
N LYS A 366 -6.70 -11.68 18.49
CA LYS A 366 -5.63 -10.69 18.48
C LYS A 366 -4.30 -11.23 17.98
N ILE A 367 -3.50 -10.33 17.43
CA ILE A 367 -2.07 -10.49 17.23
C ILE A 367 -1.36 -9.55 18.22
N LEU A 368 -0.45 -10.08 19.02
CA LEU A 368 0.29 -9.35 20.05
C LEU A 368 1.76 -9.20 19.65
N LEU A 369 2.35 -8.04 19.94
CA LEU A 369 3.77 -7.78 19.69
C LEU A 369 4.59 -7.95 20.96
N ASN A 370 5.40 -8.99 21.06
CA ASN A 370 6.21 -9.23 22.25
C ASN A 370 7.55 -8.51 22.13
N PHE A 371 7.83 -7.63 23.07
CA PHE A 371 9.12 -6.93 23.19
C PHE A 371 10.15 -7.82 23.91
N TYR A 372 11.42 -7.55 23.67
CA TYR A 372 12.50 -8.15 24.48
C TYR A 372 12.39 -7.76 25.94
N ASP A 373 12.90 -8.61 26.85
CA ASP A 373 12.89 -8.34 28.29
C ASP A 373 13.63 -7.04 28.65
N ASP A 374 14.79 -6.78 28.04
CA ASP A 374 15.56 -5.54 28.27
C ASP A 374 14.83 -4.29 27.77
N VAL A 375 13.96 -4.45 26.76
CA VAL A 375 13.10 -3.37 26.25
C VAL A 375 11.92 -3.16 27.20
N GLN A 376 11.30 -4.24 27.69
CA GLN A 376 10.18 -4.14 28.62
C GLN A 376 10.60 -3.54 29.97
N GLU A 377 11.78 -3.88 30.47
CA GLU A 377 12.32 -3.34 31.71
C GLU A 377 12.38 -1.80 31.66
N ILE A 378 12.90 -1.24 30.57
CA ILE A 378 12.96 0.22 30.37
C ILE A 378 11.55 0.80 30.22
N ARG A 379 10.68 0.17 29.40
CA ARG A 379 9.31 0.66 29.14
C ARG A 379 8.44 0.70 30.39
N LEU A 380 8.60 -0.28 31.28
CA LEU A 380 7.81 -0.42 32.50
C LEU A 380 8.48 0.20 33.73
N SER A 381 9.66 0.79 33.56
CA SER A 381 10.33 1.55 34.61
C SER A 381 9.44 2.71 35.09
N GLN A 382 9.50 3.01 36.39
CA GLN A 382 8.72 4.09 37.00
C GLN A 382 9.35 5.49 36.79
N GLY A 383 10.48 5.58 36.08
CA GLY A 383 11.18 6.84 35.80
C GLY A 383 11.55 7.59 37.08
N THR A 384 12.17 6.89 38.04
CA THR A 384 12.46 7.48 39.36
C THR A 384 13.59 8.51 39.32
N THR A 385 14.40 8.47 38.27
CA THR A 385 15.44 9.46 37.96
C THR A 385 15.17 10.13 36.61
N GLU A 386 15.74 11.32 36.40
CA GLU A 386 15.66 12.03 35.12
C GLU A 386 16.29 11.23 33.97
N GLU A 387 17.39 10.51 34.25
CA GLU A 387 18.06 9.64 33.29
C GLU A 387 17.16 8.46 32.87
N GLU A 388 16.50 7.81 33.82
CA GLU A 388 15.54 6.73 33.54
C GLU A 388 14.34 7.23 32.73
N ALA A 389 13.79 8.38 33.11
CA ALA A 389 12.66 8.99 32.40
C ALA A 389 13.04 9.37 30.96
N PHE A 390 14.23 9.96 30.76
CA PHE A 390 14.76 10.28 29.44
C PHE A 390 14.94 9.02 28.58
N LEU A 391 15.52 7.96 29.14
CA LEU A 391 15.72 6.68 28.45
C LEU A 391 14.39 6.05 28.04
N GLN A 392 13.41 6.04 28.94
CA GLN A 392 12.06 5.54 28.69
C GLN A 392 11.36 6.34 27.58
N GLU A 393 11.42 7.68 27.62
CA GLU A 393 10.83 8.54 26.60
C GLU A 393 11.46 8.29 25.22
N LYS A 394 12.80 8.25 25.16
CA LYS A 394 13.53 7.96 23.93
C LYS A 394 13.20 6.59 23.35
N LEU A 395 13.21 5.55 24.17
CA LEU A 395 12.85 4.20 23.75
C LEU A 395 11.41 4.14 23.22
N ASN A 396 10.47 4.76 23.93
CA ASN A 396 9.08 4.81 23.48
C ASN A 396 8.94 5.56 22.15
N HIS A 397 9.67 6.66 21.95
CA HIS A 397 9.69 7.38 20.68
C HIS A 397 10.18 6.50 19.52
N TYR A 398 11.26 5.73 19.72
CA TYR A 398 11.75 4.77 18.74
C TYR A 398 10.70 3.69 18.43
N ILE A 399 10.08 3.12 19.45
CA ILE A 399 9.04 2.10 19.28
C ILE A 399 7.84 2.68 18.53
N PHE A 400 7.31 3.84 18.91
CA PHE A 400 6.16 4.45 18.23
C PHE A 400 6.45 4.75 16.77
N ASN A 401 7.65 5.22 16.44
CA ASN A 401 8.05 5.46 15.06
C ASN A 401 8.09 4.14 14.26
N GLU A 402 8.60 3.06 14.84
CA GLU A 402 8.62 1.75 14.18
C GLU A 402 7.22 1.14 14.05
N ILE A 403 6.38 1.22 15.08
CA ILE A 403 4.97 0.79 15.00
C ILE A 403 4.24 1.58 13.91
N ALA A 404 4.43 2.90 13.85
CA ALA A 404 3.81 3.74 12.83
C ALA A 404 4.35 3.44 11.42
N ARG A 405 5.63 3.08 11.28
CA ARG A 405 6.21 2.64 10.01
C ARG A 405 5.57 1.35 9.56
N VAL A 406 5.58 0.32 10.42
CA VAL A 406 5.06 -1.00 10.07
C VAL A 406 3.56 -0.95 9.80
N SER A 407 2.79 -0.25 10.64
CA SER A 407 1.36 -0.01 10.43
C SER A 407 1.07 0.58 9.04
N ARG A 408 1.86 1.57 8.57
CA ARG A 408 1.69 2.15 7.23
C ARG A 408 2.10 1.20 6.10
N THR A 409 3.16 0.41 6.29
CA THR A 409 3.64 -0.50 5.24
C THR A 409 2.79 -1.75 5.10
N THR A 410 2.15 -2.20 6.18
CA THR A 410 1.32 -3.41 6.19
C THR A 410 -0.18 -3.10 6.17
N ASP A 411 -0.57 -1.82 6.20
CA ASP A 411 -1.96 -1.36 6.33
C ASP A 411 -2.71 -1.94 7.54
N GLU A 412 -1.96 -2.17 8.64
CA GLU A 412 -2.52 -2.74 9.88
C GLU A 412 -2.74 -1.66 10.93
N SER A 413 -3.87 -1.75 11.64
CA SER A 413 -4.15 -0.87 12.78
C SER A 413 -3.55 -1.43 14.06
N ILE A 414 -2.33 -0.99 14.39
CA ILE A 414 -1.62 -1.39 15.61
C ILE A 414 -1.98 -0.43 16.74
N SER A 415 -2.56 -0.96 17.82
CA SER A 415 -3.02 -0.18 18.98
C SER A 415 -2.33 -0.61 20.26
N SER A 416 -2.21 0.30 21.23
CA SER A 416 -1.66 -0.05 22.55
C SER A 416 -2.66 -0.89 23.34
N GLU A 417 -2.19 -2.00 23.91
CA GLU A 417 -2.98 -2.87 24.79
C GLU A 417 -2.19 -3.22 26.05
N GLY A 418 -2.57 -2.62 27.17
CA GLY A 418 -1.84 -2.76 28.43
C GLY A 418 -0.37 -2.38 28.26
N ASN A 419 0.52 -3.35 28.49
CA ASN A 419 1.97 -3.18 28.40
C ASN A 419 2.54 -3.56 27.02
N THR A 420 1.67 -3.80 26.03
CA THR A 420 2.08 -4.24 24.69
C THR A 420 1.31 -3.48 23.59
N PHE A 421 1.50 -3.90 22.35
CA PHE A 421 0.71 -3.49 21.21
C PHE A 421 -0.02 -4.70 20.64
N ALA A 422 -1.23 -4.47 20.19
CA ALA A 422 -2.11 -5.48 19.64
C ALA A 422 -2.76 -5.02 18.34
N ILE A 423 -2.99 -6.00 17.47
CA ILE A 423 -3.78 -5.87 16.25
C ILE A 423 -4.99 -6.79 16.41
N ALA A 424 -6.19 -6.26 16.17
CA ALA A 424 -7.39 -7.09 16.18
C ALA A 424 -7.47 -7.94 14.89
N LEU A 425 -7.80 -9.23 15.02
CA LEU A 425 -8.08 -10.08 13.87
C LEU A 425 -9.36 -9.62 13.15
N THR A 426 -10.33 -9.10 13.89
CA THR A 426 -11.59 -8.54 13.38
C THR A 426 -12.03 -7.36 14.24
N SER A 427 -12.66 -6.35 13.62
CA SER A 427 -13.34 -5.26 14.33
C SER A 427 -14.78 -5.60 14.71
N LEU A 428 -15.31 -6.71 14.20
CA LEU A 428 -16.69 -7.14 14.39
C LEU A 428 -16.82 -8.07 15.60
N THR A 429 -17.78 -7.79 16.46
CA THR A 429 -18.10 -8.63 17.62
C THR A 429 -18.75 -9.95 17.20
N ASN A 430 -18.35 -11.06 17.80
CA ASN A 430 -18.93 -12.40 17.58
C ASN A 430 -18.88 -12.87 16.11
N THR A 431 -17.78 -12.58 15.41
CA THR A 431 -17.60 -13.00 14.02
C THR A 431 -17.55 -14.53 13.91
N GLN A 432 -18.39 -15.10 13.03
CA GLN A 432 -18.50 -16.56 12.81
C GLN A 432 -18.06 -17.01 11.42
N SER A 433 -18.08 -16.10 10.45
CA SER A 433 -17.75 -16.36 9.05
C SER A 433 -17.40 -15.06 8.34
N PHE A 434 -16.74 -15.20 7.20
CA PHE A 434 -16.26 -14.10 6.38
C PHE A 434 -16.68 -14.30 4.93
N LEU A 435 -16.81 -13.17 4.23
CA LEU A 435 -16.96 -13.11 2.79
C LEU A 435 -15.83 -12.21 2.28
N SER A 436 -14.80 -12.81 1.69
CA SER A 436 -13.71 -12.07 1.07
C SER A 436 -14.05 -11.71 -0.37
N PHE A 437 -13.48 -10.59 -0.83
CA PHE A 437 -13.53 -10.16 -2.22
C PHE A 437 -12.15 -10.37 -2.84
N ASP A 438 -12.08 -11.13 -3.92
CA ASP A 438 -10.84 -11.48 -4.60
C ASP A 438 -10.39 -10.33 -5.51
N LEU A 439 -9.45 -9.53 -4.98
CA LEU A 439 -8.84 -8.45 -5.72
C LEU A 439 -7.88 -8.93 -6.81
N GLY A 440 -7.34 -10.15 -6.70
CA GLY A 440 -6.44 -10.71 -7.71
C GLY A 440 -7.19 -11.02 -9.01
N PHE A 441 -8.33 -11.70 -8.88
CA PHE A 441 -9.21 -11.96 -10.02
C PHE A 441 -9.72 -10.65 -10.67
N LEU A 442 -10.10 -9.66 -9.86
CA LEU A 442 -10.50 -8.35 -10.37
C LEU A 442 -9.34 -7.64 -11.11
N ALA A 443 -8.15 -7.65 -10.51
CA ALA A 443 -6.97 -7.00 -11.06
C ALA A 443 -6.54 -7.63 -12.39
N GLU A 444 -6.68 -8.95 -12.54
CA GLU A 444 -6.47 -9.66 -13.80
C GLU A 444 -7.46 -9.19 -14.89
N LYS A 445 -8.76 -9.10 -14.57
CA LYS A 445 -9.76 -8.58 -15.53
C LYS A 445 -9.46 -7.14 -15.92
N GLN A 446 -9.05 -6.30 -14.96
CA GLN A 446 -8.67 -4.91 -15.21
C GLN A 446 -7.40 -4.80 -16.05
N SER A 447 -6.36 -5.60 -15.79
CA SER A 447 -5.13 -5.57 -16.60
C SER A 447 -5.41 -5.95 -18.06
N GLN A 448 -6.25 -6.97 -18.28
CA GLN A 448 -6.70 -7.37 -19.62
C GLN A 448 -7.57 -6.29 -20.29
N GLN A 449 -8.34 -5.52 -19.52
CA GLN A 449 -9.04 -4.36 -20.05
C GLN A 449 -8.06 -3.26 -20.48
N VAL A 450 -7.05 -2.94 -19.66
CA VAL A 450 -6.01 -1.96 -19.99
C VAL A 450 -5.26 -2.36 -21.27
N ILE A 451 -4.89 -3.63 -21.42
CA ILE A 451 -4.25 -4.16 -22.63
C ILE A 451 -5.14 -3.95 -23.86
N ARG A 452 -6.41 -4.38 -23.79
CA ARG A 452 -7.36 -4.20 -24.90
C ARG A 452 -7.54 -2.73 -25.29
N GLN A 453 -7.55 -1.84 -24.31
CA GLN A 453 -7.65 -0.40 -24.54
C GLN A 453 -6.37 0.17 -25.16
N LEU A 454 -5.19 -0.20 -24.67
CA LEU A 454 -3.92 0.22 -25.30
C LEU A 454 -3.80 -0.30 -26.74
N LEU A 455 -4.28 -1.52 -27.01
CA LEU A 455 -4.29 -2.11 -28.35
C LEU A 455 -5.22 -1.37 -29.33
N SER A 456 -6.34 -0.85 -28.84
CA SER A 456 -7.36 -0.18 -29.66
C SER A 456 -7.16 1.34 -29.78
N ASP A 457 -6.79 2.01 -28.69
CA ASP A 457 -6.75 3.47 -28.60
C ASP A 457 -5.35 4.07 -28.90
N TRP A 458 -4.26 3.32 -28.74
CA TRP A 458 -2.90 3.80 -29.04
C TRP A 458 -2.36 3.14 -30.30
N LEU A 459 -2.42 3.84 -31.44
CA LEU A 459 -1.99 3.32 -32.75
C LEU A 459 -0.78 4.13 -33.24
N PRO A 460 0.43 3.85 -32.73
CA PRO A 460 1.62 4.65 -33.04
C PRO A 460 1.97 4.55 -34.52
N GLU A 461 2.34 5.67 -35.13
CA GLU A 461 2.78 5.75 -36.52
C GLU A 461 4.30 5.49 -36.64
N HIS A 462 5.05 5.70 -35.56
CA HIS A 462 6.49 5.55 -35.54
C HIS A 462 6.94 4.08 -35.63
N ALA A 463 7.89 3.79 -36.52
CA ALA A 463 8.34 2.42 -36.79
C ALA A 463 8.91 1.69 -35.56
N ASP A 464 9.70 2.41 -34.73
CA ASP A 464 10.28 1.84 -33.49
C ASP A 464 9.21 1.56 -32.41
N LEU A 465 7.98 2.10 -32.55
CA LEU A 465 6.84 1.88 -31.65
C LEU A 465 5.78 0.94 -32.26
N SER A 466 6.02 0.43 -33.47
CA SER A 466 5.12 -0.53 -34.10
C SER A 466 4.96 -1.80 -33.26
N ARG A 467 3.79 -2.44 -33.32
CA ARG A 467 3.47 -3.63 -32.49
C ARG A 467 4.45 -4.80 -32.64
N THR A 468 5.13 -4.88 -33.77
CA THR A 468 6.14 -5.91 -34.03
C THR A 468 7.47 -5.64 -33.33
N VAL A 469 7.79 -4.36 -33.06
CA VAL A 469 9.05 -3.93 -32.43
C VAL A 469 8.85 -3.62 -30.95
N PHE A 470 7.71 -3.01 -30.61
CA PHE A 470 7.34 -2.57 -29.28
C PHE A 470 5.96 -3.16 -28.90
N PRO A 471 5.91 -4.46 -28.55
CA PRO A 471 4.66 -5.15 -28.26
C PRO A 471 4.02 -4.65 -26.96
N ILE A 472 2.70 -4.84 -26.83
CA ILE A 472 1.98 -4.71 -25.56
C ILE A 472 1.73 -6.13 -25.05
N LEU A 473 2.18 -6.41 -23.84
CA LEU A 473 2.13 -7.74 -23.24
C LEU A 473 1.58 -7.65 -21.81
N ASP A 474 0.92 -8.72 -21.36
CA ASP A 474 0.80 -8.96 -19.92
C ASP A 474 2.14 -9.47 -19.36
N TYR A 475 2.24 -9.45 -18.03
CA TYR A 475 3.46 -9.85 -17.33
C TYR A 475 3.79 -11.35 -17.51
N GLU A 476 2.78 -12.22 -17.59
CA GLU A 476 3.01 -13.65 -17.77
C GLU A 476 3.63 -13.96 -19.14
N MET A 477 3.05 -13.39 -20.22
CA MET A 477 3.61 -13.50 -21.56
C MET A 477 5.03 -12.92 -21.61
N HIS A 478 5.28 -11.77 -20.97
CA HIS A 478 6.60 -11.18 -20.91
C HIS A 478 7.65 -12.11 -20.28
N GLN A 479 7.31 -12.80 -19.18
CA GLN A 479 8.22 -13.73 -18.51
C GLN A 479 8.59 -14.95 -19.37
N THR A 480 7.74 -15.34 -20.32
CA THR A 480 8.02 -16.45 -21.25
C THR A 480 8.96 -16.09 -22.42
N LEU A 481 9.20 -14.79 -22.66
CA LEU A 481 10.03 -14.33 -23.77
C LEU A 481 11.53 -14.52 -23.52
N SER A 482 12.32 -14.52 -24.59
CA SER A 482 13.79 -14.55 -24.46
C SER A 482 14.31 -13.24 -23.85
N PRO A 483 15.48 -13.24 -23.17
CA PRO A 483 16.05 -12.03 -22.57
C PRO A 483 16.31 -10.87 -23.56
N GLN A 484 16.36 -11.14 -24.86
CA GLN A 484 16.50 -10.11 -25.88
C GLN A 484 15.14 -9.46 -26.21
N GLU A 485 14.07 -10.24 -26.26
CA GLU A 485 12.70 -9.77 -26.52
C GLU A 485 12.08 -9.06 -25.31
N GLN A 486 12.50 -9.43 -24.10
CA GLN A 486 12.06 -8.77 -22.87
C GLN A 486 12.52 -7.31 -22.72
N LYS A 487 13.44 -6.84 -23.57
CA LYS A 487 14.04 -5.49 -23.47
C LYS A 487 13.14 -4.37 -23.95
N LEU A 488 12.19 -4.65 -24.84
CA LEU A 488 11.36 -3.64 -25.51
C LEU A 488 9.89 -4.01 -25.41
N GLY A 489 9.05 -3.06 -24.99
CA GLY A 489 7.60 -3.21 -25.01
C GLY A 489 6.91 -2.47 -23.87
N LEU A 490 5.58 -2.44 -23.94
CA LEU A 490 4.71 -2.09 -22.82
C LEU A 490 4.30 -3.37 -22.09
N VAL A 491 4.65 -3.48 -20.81
CA VAL A 491 4.24 -4.60 -19.97
C VAL A 491 3.18 -4.10 -18.99
N VAL A 492 1.99 -4.70 -19.02
CA VAL A 492 0.94 -4.45 -18.03
C VAL A 492 1.08 -5.46 -16.90
N TYR A 493 1.37 -4.97 -15.70
CA TYR A 493 1.63 -5.79 -14.52
C TYR A 493 0.67 -5.43 -13.39
N ALA A 494 -0.08 -6.41 -12.90
CA ALA A 494 -0.96 -6.27 -11.75
C ALA A 494 -0.52 -7.28 -10.68
N PRO A 495 0.25 -6.88 -9.66
CA PRO A 495 0.89 -7.86 -8.78
C PRO A 495 -0.11 -8.69 -7.96
N ALA A 496 -1.30 -8.14 -7.63
CA ALA A 496 -2.37 -8.90 -6.98
C ALA A 496 -2.88 -10.09 -7.81
N ALA A 497 -2.73 -10.09 -9.13
CA ALA A 497 -3.16 -11.20 -9.98
C ALA A 497 -2.23 -12.43 -9.88
N TYR A 498 -1.04 -12.27 -9.27
CA TYR A 498 -0.04 -13.32 -9.18
C TYR A 498 0.16 -13.75 -7.72
N LYS A 499 0.46 -15.04 -7.51
CA LYS A 499 0.76 -15.58 -6.18
C LYS A 499 2.18 -15.30 -5.72
N GLU A 500 3.08 -15.05 -6.66
CA GLU A 500 4.50 -14.79 -6.42
C GLU A 500 4.71 -13.45 -5.72
N GLU A 501 5.81 -13.32 -4.98
CA GLU A 501 6.18 -12.05 -4.37
C GLU A 501 6.46 -11.01 -5.46
N SER A 502 5.89 -9.82 -5.28
CA SER A 502 6.06 -8.74 -6.23
C SER A 502 7.50 -8.23 -6.19
N PRO A 503 8.13 -7.91 -7.33
CA PRO A 503 9.46 -7.30 -7.31
C PRO A 503 9.48 -6.03 -6.46
N ALA A 504 10.64 -5.70 -5.90
CA ALA A 504 10.79 -4.56 -5.00
C ALA A 504 10.30 -3.25 -5.65
N GLY A 505 9.48 -2.50 -4.92
CA GLY A 505 8.90 -1.22 -5.36
C GLY A 505 7.52 -1.32 -6.02
N PHE A 506 7.02 -2.52 -6.33
CA PHE A 506 5.64 -2.74 -6.76
C PHE A 506 4.71 -3.02 -5.57
N GLN A 507 3.54 -2.38 -5.56
CA GLN A 507 2.50 -2.55 -4.55
C GLN A 507 1.43 -3.52 -5.08
N LYS A 508 1.03 -4.50 -4.27
CA LYS A 508 -0.01 -5.47 -4.63
C LYS A 508 -1.34 -4.81 -5.01
N THR A 509 -1.65 -3.64 -4.45
CA THR A 509 -2.91 -2.91 -4.66
C THR A 509 -2.95 -2.07 -5.94
N SER A 510 -1.90 -2.09 -6.77
CA SER A 510 -1.76 -1.21 -7.94
C SER A 510 -1.64 -2.00 -9.25
N ILE A 511 -1.99 -1.34 -10.36
CA ILE A 511 -1.73 -1.83 -11.72
C ILE A 511 -0.68 -0.93 -12.35
N TYR A 512 0.31 -1.52 -13.00
CA TYR A 512 1.45 -0.86 -13.60
C TYR A 512 1.46 -1.05 -15.10
N VAL A 513 1.86 0.01 -15.82
CA VAL A 513 2.19 -0.05 -17.26
C VAL A 513 3.64 0.35 -17.41
N ILE A 514 4.49 -0.64 -17.72
CA ILE A 514 5.94 -0.53 -17.69
C ILE A 514 6.44 -0.34 -19.12
N ALA A 515 7.06 0.81 -19.40
CA ALA A 515 7.57 1.14 -20.74
C ALA A 515 9.03 0.73 -20.90
N ARG A 516 9.29 -0.57 -21.07
CA ARG A 516 10.65 -1.13 -21.12
C ARG A 516 11.41 -0.66 -22.37
N GLY A 517 12.61 -0.13 -22.15
CA GLY A 517 13.52 0.33 -23.21
C GLY A 517 13.07 1.56 -23.99
N MET A 518 11.99 2.22 -23.55
CA MET A 518 11.53 3.50 -24.11
C MET A 518 12.61 4.58 -24.00
N ASP A 519 13.35 4.62 -22.89
CA ASP A 519 14.45 5.57 -22.69
C ASP A 519 15.56 5.42 -23.74
N SER A 520 15.89 4.18 -24.13
CA SER A 520 16.88 3.91 -25.18
C SER A 520 16.39 4.42 -26.54
N ILE A 521 15.10 4.24 -26.84
CA ILE A 521 14.48 4.79 -28.06
C ILE A 521 14.54 6.31 -28.00
N LEU A 522 14.12 6.95 -26.90
CA LEU A 522 14.18 8.40 -26.72
C LEU A 522 15.60 8.95 -26.85
N GLN A 523 16.59 8.27 -26.27
CA GLN A 523 17.99 8.68 -26.31
C GLN A 523 18.55 8.71 -27.75
N LYS A 524 18.22 7.71 -28.57
CA LYS A 524 18.61 7.65 -29.99
C LYS A 524 18.19 8.92 -30.77
N TYR A 525 17.00 9.45 -30.51
CA TYR A 525 16.49 10.67 -31.17
C TYR A 525 16.96 11.96 -30.49
N ARG A 526 17.33 11.94 -29.20
CA ARG A 526 18.01 13.08 -28.54
C ARG A 526 19.43 13.27 -29.06
N GLU A 527 20.15 12.18 -29.29
CA GLU A 527 21.52 12.19 -29.83
C GLU A 527 21.55 12.53 -31.33
N THR A 528 20.44 12.31 -32.04
CA THR A 528 20.31 12.61 -33.47
C THR A 528 19.08 13.49 -33.76
N PRO A 529 19.12 14.81 -33.45
CA PRO A 529 17.94 15.69 -33.53
C PRO A 529 17.34 15.84 -34.94
N ASN A 530 18.13 15.56 -35.98
CA ASN A 530 17.69 15.62 -37.38
C ASN A 530 17.24 14.25 -37.94
N ALA A 531 17.11 13.23 -37.08
CA ALA A 531 16.64 11.93 -37.52
C ALA A 531 15.19 12.01 -38.02
N PRO A 532 14.87 11.51 -39.22
CA PRO A 532 13.50 11.46 -39.71
C PRO A 532 12.64 10.62 -38.75
N GLY A 533 11.51 11.16 -38.31
CA GLY A 533 10.58 10.49 -37.39
C GLY A 533 10.58 10.99 -35.94
N GLY A 534 11.51 11.87 -35.54
CA GLY A 534 11.57 12.38 -34.16
C GLY A 534 10.30 13.11 -33.69
N GLU A 535 9.67 13.91 -34.56
CA GLU A 535 8.39 14.58 -34.26
C GLU A 535 7.23 13.58 -34.12
N ILE A 536 7.20 12.55 -34.98
CA ILE A 536 6.19 11.47 -34.93
C ILE A 536 6.35 10.67 -33.64
N LEU A 537 7.60 10.35 -33.25
CA LEU A 537 7.89 9.67 -32.00
C LEU A 537 7.42 10.48 -30.79
N SER A 538 7.70 11.79 -30.75
CA SER A 538 7.26 12.65 -29.65
C SER A 538 5.74 12.67 -29.57
N HIS A 539 5.06 12.82 -30.70
CA HIS A 539 3.61 12.81 -30.77
C HIS A 539 3.01 11.47 -30.29
N ASP A 540 3.54 10.33 -30.71
CA ASP A 540 3.07 9.00 -30.30
C ASP A 540 3.27 8.75 -28.79
N ILE A 541 4.34 9.28 -28.20
CA ILE A 541 4.63 9.19 -26.77
C ILE A 541 3.71 10.13 -25.98
N ASP A 542 3.46 11.34 -26.47
CA ASP A 542 2.51 12.27 -25.85
C ASP A 542 1.10 11.67 -25.86
N GLN A 543 0.70 11.04 -26.97
CA GLN A 543 -0.57 10.29 -27.05
C GLN A 543 -0.65 9.17 -26.01
N LEU A 544 0.40 8.36 -25.86
CA LEU A 544 0.45 7.30 -24.84
C LEU A 544 0.36 7.88 -23.42
N SER A 545 1.13 8.94 -23.14
CA SER A 545 1.14 9.62 -21.84
C SER A 545 -0.23 10.17 -21.50
N GLU A 546 -0.88 10.83 -22.45
CA GLU A 546 -2.23 11.33 -22.28
C GLU A 546 -3.25 10.21 -22.07
N LEU A 547 -3.18 9.13 -22.85
CA LEU A 547 -4.09 7.99 -22.72
C LEU A 547 -4.01 7.37 -21.32
N LEU A 548 -2.79 7.14 -20.83
CA LEU A 548 -2.55 6.59 -19.50
C LEU A 548 -2.96 7.56 -18.38
N LYS A 549 -2.59 8.84 -18.47
CA LYS A 549 -3.00 9.87 -17.48
C LYS A 549 -4.51 9.99 -17.38
N LYS A 550 -5.21 9.96 -18.52
CA LYS A 550 -6.68 10.00 -18.55
C LYS A 550 -7.31 8.81 -17.84
N LYS A 551 -6.60 7.68 -17.69
CA LYS A 551 -7.05 6.47 -17.00
C LYS A 551 -6.60 6.40 -15.54
N GLY A 552 -6.05 7.50 -15.00
CA GLY A 552 -5.60 7.57 -13.61
C GLY A 552 -4.19 7.05 -13.37
N PHE A 553 -3.45 6.68 -14.43
CA PHE A 553 -2.04 6.32 -14.27
C PHE A 553 -1.18 7.57 -14.06
N ILE A 554 -0.25 7.47 -13.12
CA ILE A 554 0.73 8.52 -12.83
C ILE A 554 2.07 8.06 -13.40
N GLY A 555 2.66 8.85 -14.29
CA GLY A 555 3.95 8.54 -14.90
C GLY A 555 5.11 8.98 -14.00
N TYR A 556 6.08 8.10 -13.81
CA TYR A 556 7.33 8.36 -13.08
C TYR A 556 8.46 7.47 -13.64
N SER A 557 9.71 7.86 -13.38
CA SER A 557 10.86 7.02 -13.72
C SER A 557 10.91 5.79 -12.80
N GLY A 558 11.10 4.58 -13.34
CA GLY A 558 11.21 3.34 -12.55
C GLY A 558 12.30 3.40 -11.48
N SER A 559 13.38 4.15 -11.74
CA SER A 559 14.45 4.42 -10.77
C SER A 559 14.00 5.15 -9.49
N SER A 560 12.85 5.84 -9.52
CA SER A 560 12.36 6.66 -8.39
C SER A 560 11.84 5.81 -7.22
N PHE A 561 11.51 4.54 -7.47
CA PHE A 561 10.94 3.63 -6.47
C PHE A 561 11.92 2.54 -6.02
N GLY A 562 13.20 2.66 -6.39
CA GLY A 562 14.21 1.63 -6.07
C GLY A 562 13.95 0.30 -6.80
N VAL A 563 13.10 0.31 -7.82
CA VAL A 563 12.92 -0.82 -8.75
C VAL A 563 14.20 -0.97 -9.55
N ASP A 564 14.58 -2.20 -9.87
CA ASP A 564 15.76 -2.47 -10.68
C ASP A 564 15.67 -1.70 -12.01
N LYS A 565 16.83 -1.26 -12.53
CA LYS A 565 16.94 -0.46 -13.79
C LYS A 565 16.23 -1.08 -14.99
N GLU A 566 15.85 -2.33 -14.87
CA GLU A 566 15.19 -3.10 -15.89
C GLU A 566 13.69 -2.77 -16.01
N PHE A 567 13.08 -2.14 -14.99
CA PHE A 567 11.66 -1.78 -14.91
C PHE A 567 11.42 -0.26 -14.97
#